data_AF-A0A6A3GW64-F1
#
_entry.id   AF-A0A6A3GW64-F1
#
_cell.length_a   1.000
_cell.length_b   1.000
_cell.length_c   1.000
_cell.angle_alpha   90.00
_cell.angle_beta   90.00
_cell.angle_gamma   90.00
#
_symmetry.space_group_name_H-M   'P 1'
#
loop_
_entity.id
_entity.type
_entity.pdbx_description
1 polymer ?
#
loop_
_entity_poly.entity_id
_entity_poly.type
_entity_poly.pdbx_seq_one_letter_code
_entity_poly.pdbx_strand_id
1 'polypeptide(L)'
;MNQNALSAAGSGKGKAQARAVANKDEKVDEKVLQRRLQYKMHQRRNRAKQKQKTATLELEVQSLAAEVETLSRKRQKLLVDKNFFASRGTAGGVPARVVIEYFRLFQFGASPLHARTDQQEQFLRAVMTAETRGPDYVGVDTVVTQWRRYCSFLAYTRYQPLAINVTTVGELTVVEADSI
;
A
#
# COMPACT_ATOMS: atom_id res chain seq x y z
N MET A 1 -33.31 -34.09 -101.98
CA MET A 1 -31.84 -34.00 -101.84
C MET A 1 -31.55 -32.81 -100.93
N ASN A 2 -31.22 -33.08 -99.65
CA ASN A 2 -29.93 -32.79 -98.98
C ASN A 2 -29.53 -31.31 -98.99
N GLN A 3 -29.02 -30.66 -97.94
CA GLN A 3 -28.61 -30.96 -96.56
C GLN A 3 -28.18 -29.58 -95.99
N ASN A 4 -28.38 -29.32 -94.70
CA ASN A 4 -27.34 -28.69 -93.86
C ASN A 4 -27.84 -28.51 -92.43
N ALA A 5 -27.52 -29.50 -91.60
CA ALA A 5 -27.45 -29.37 -90.15
C ALA A 5 -25.98 -29.23 -89.78
N LEU A 6 -25.56 -28.04 -89.33
CA LEU A 6 -24.26 -27.82 -88.71
C LEU A 6 -24.44 -27.15 -87.35
N SER A 7 -24.34 -28.02 -86.34
CA SER A 7 -23.60 -27.83 -85.08
C SER A 7 -23.74 -26.50 -84.33
N ALA A 8 -24.46 -26.52 -83.20
CA ALA A 8 -24.33 -25.55 -82.11
C ALA A 8 -23.94 -26.26 -80.79
N ALA A 9 -22.85 -27.03 -80.81
CA ALA A 9 -22.27 -27.64 -79.62
C ALA A 9 -21.17 -26.72 -79.04
N GLY A 10 -21.56 -25.64 -78.35
CA GLY A 10 -20.58 -24.72 -77.74
C GLY A 10 -21.09 -23.86 -76.57
N SER A 11 -22.40 -23.76 -76.35
CA SER A 11 -22.98 -22.75 -75.44
C SER A 11 -22.95 -23.13 -73.94
N GLY A 12 -22.66 -24.38 -73.59
CA GLY A 12 -22.80 -24.88 -72.21
C GLY A 12 -21.67 -24.47 -71.24
N LYS A 13 -20.41 -24.42 -71.70
CA LYS A 13 -19.24 -24.19 -70.82
C LYS A 13 -19.10 -22.73 -70.36
N GLY A 14 -19.36 -21.76 -71.23
CA GLY A 14 -19.26 -20.33 -70.89
C GLY A 14 -20.33 -19.87 -69.90
N LYS A 15 -21.57 -20.36 -70.02
CA LYS A 15 -22.66 -20.06 -69.08
C LYS A 15 -22.41 -20.65 -67.69
N ALA A 16 -21.85 -21.86 -67.60
CA ALA A 16 -21.51 -22.48 -66.32
C ALA A 16 -20.37 -21.73 -65.61
N GLN A 17 -19.37 -21.27 -66.36
CA GLN A 17 -18.22 -20.55 -65.82
C GLN A 17 -18.59 -19.12 -65.37
N ALA A 18 -19.39 -18.39 -66.15
CA ALA A 18 -19.90 -17.07 -65.76
C ALA A 18 -20.80 -17.14 -64.51
N ARG A 19 -21.65 -18.17 -64.41
CA ARG A 19 -22.53 -18.37 -63.24
C ARG A 19 -21.76 -18.81 -61.98
N ALA A 20 -20.62 -19.47 -62.15
CA ALA A 20 -19.72 -19.82 -61.05
C ALA A 20 -18.89 -18.63 -60.55
N VAL A 21 -18.52 -17.71 -61.44
CA VAL A 21 -17.83 -16.44 -61.08
C VAL A 21 -18.81 -15.50 -60.37
N ALA A 22 -20.03 -15.31 -60.89
CA ALA A 22 -21.06 -14.50 -60.24
C ALA A 22 -21.41 -15.02 -58.82
N ASN A 23 -21.55 -16.34 -58.65
CA ASN A 23 -21.76 -16.95 -57.33
C ASN A 23 -20.56 -16.79 -56.37
N LYS A 24 -19.33 -16.67 -56.90
CA LYS A 24 -18.14 -16.43 -56.08
C LYS A 24 -18.08 -14.97 -55.64
N ASP A 25 -18.37 -14.03 -56.53
CA ASP A 25 -18.41 -12.60 -56.21
C ASP A 25 -19.53 -12.28 -55.21
N GLU A 26 -20.71 -12.87 -55.38
CA GLU A 26 -21.83 -12.73 -54.45
C GLU A 26 -21.50 -13.30 -53.05
N LYS A 27 -20.81 -14.44 -52.98
CA LYS A 27 -20.30 -15.01 -51.72
C LYS A 27 -19.18 -14.18 -51.09
N VAL A 28 -18.36 -13.50 -51.89
CA VAL A 28 -17.31 -12.60 -51.40
C VAL A 28 -17.96 -11.34 -50.81
N ASP A 29 -18.96 -10.77 -51.49
CA ASP A 29 -19.73 -9.63 -50.98
C ASP A 29 -20.48 -9.94 -49.69
N GLU A 30 -21.11 -11.12 -49.59
CA GLU A 30 -21.75 -11.57 -48.35
C GLU A 30 -20.74 -11.67 -47.19
N LYS A 31 -19.56 -12.23 -47.44
CA LYS A 31 -18.50 -12.33 -46.42
C LYS A 31 -17.98 -10.96 -45.99
N VAL A 32 -17.85 -10.01 -46.92
CA VAL A 32 -17.43 -8.63 -46.62
C VAL A 32 -18.49 -7.92 -45.77
N LEU A 33 -19.77 -8.08 -46.08
CA LEU A 33 -20.89 -7.54 -45.30
C LEU A 33 -20.95 -8.13 -43.89
N GLN A 34 -20.80 -9.46 -43.76
CA GLN A 34 -20.73 -10.13 -42.46
C GLN A 34 -19.55 -9.62 -41.62
N ARG A 35 -18.37 -9.44 -42.24
CA ARG A 35 -17.19 -8.92 -41.55
C ARG A 35 -17.39 -7.48 -41.07
N ARG A 36 -18.00 -6.62 -41.89
CA ARG A 36 -18.35 -5.24 -41.48
C ARG A 36 -19.32 -5.22 -40.30
N LEU A 37 -20.34 -6.07 -40.32
CA LEU A 37 -21.28 -6.22 -39.20
C LEU A 37 -20.58 -6.68 -37.92
N GLN A 38 -19.70 -7.67 -38.02
CA GLN A 38 -18.88 -8.14 -36.88
C GLN A 38 -17.96 -7.05 -36.34
N TYR A 39 -17.26 -6.30 -37.20
CA TYR A 39 -16.42 -5.16 -36.76
C TYR A 39 -17.25 -4.09 -36.05
N LYS A 40 -18.44 -3.77 -36.57
CA LYS A 40 -19.35 -2.81 -35.94
C LYS A 40 -19.80 -3.28 -34.56
N MET A 41 -20.12 -4.57 -34.41
CA MET A 41 -20.48 -5.18 -33.12
C MET A 41 -19.30 -5.22 -32.15
N HIS A 42 -18.11 -5.59 -32.61
CA HIS A 42 -16.90 -5.60 -31.79
C HIS A 42 -16.51 -4.20 -31.33
N GLN A 43 -16.57 -3.19 -32.20
CA GLN A 43 -16.32 -1.81 -31.78
C GLN A 43 -17.35 -1.34 -30.75
N ARG A 44 -18.64 -1.63 -30.95
CA ARG A 44 -19.67 -1.30 -29.96
C ARG A 44 -19.41 -1.98 -28.62
N ARG A 45 -19.03 -3.26 -28.64
CA ARG A 45 -18.70 -4.03 -27.43
C ARG A 45 -17.44 -3.50 -26.73
N ASN A 46 -16.40 -3.14 -27.47
CA ASN A 46 -15.19 -2.55 -26.89
C ASN A 46 -15.47 -1.18 -26.29
N ARG A 47 -16.25 -0.32 -26.98
CA ARG A 47 -16.71 0.96 -26.42
C ARG A 47 -17.53 0.78 -25.15
N ALA A 48 -18.44 -0.20 -25.12
CA ALA A 48 -19.23 -0.52 -23.95
C ALA A 48 -18.36 -1.02 -22.78
N LYS A 49 -17.42 -1.93 -23.04
CA LYS A 49 -16.45 -2.42 -22.03
C LYS A 49 -15.59 -1.29 -21.47
N GLN A 50 -15.10 -0.40 -22.32
CA GLN A 50 -14.28 0.72 -21.88
C GLN A 50 -15.11 1.68 -21.01
N LYS A 51 -16.33 2.02 -21.45
CA LYS A 51 -17.24 2.86 -20.66
C LYS A 51 -17.56 2.25 -19.30
N GLN A 52 -17.82 0.94 -19.26
CA GLN A 52 -18.05 0.22 -18.00
C GLN A 52 -16.82 0.28 -17.11
N LYS A 53 -15.61 0.01 -17.65
CA LYS A 53 -14.36 0.09 -16.89
C LYS A 53 -14.13 1.47 -16.29
N THR A 54 -14.36 2.54 -17.08
CA THR A 54 -14.23 3.92 -16.59
C THR A 54 -15.22 4.20 -15.46
N ALA A 55 -16.49 3.81 -15.62
CA ALA A 55 -17.50 3.99 -14.59
C ALA A 55 -17.16 3.23 -13.28
N THR A 56 -16.64 2.00 -13.39
CA THR A 56 -16.20 1.23 -12.22
C THR A 56 -15.02 1.91 -11.51
N LEU A 57 -14.02 2.36 -12.25
CA LEU A 57 -12.86 3.06 -11.68
C LEU A 57 -13.27 4.38 -11.00
N GLU A 58 -14.19 5.14 -11.58
CA GLU A 58 -14.71 6.36 -10.95
C GLU A 58 -15.39 6.07 -9.61
N LEU A 59 -16.19 5.02 -9.53
CA LEU A 59 -16.82 4.58 -8.28
C LEU A 59 -15.78 4.12 -7.24
N GLU A 60 -14.76 3.38 -7.67
CA GLU A 60 -13.67 2.95 -6.78
C GLU A 60 -12.91 4.15 -6.22
N VAL A 61 -12.55 5.14 -7.06
CA VAL A 61 -11.87 6.35 -6.61
C VAL A 61 -12.73 7.13 -5.60
N GLN A 62 -14.03 7.26 -5.86
CA GLN A 62 -14.95 7.92 -4.92
C GLN A 62 -15.05 7.17 -3.59
N SER A 63 -15.14 5.83 -3.64
CA SER A 63 -15.16 4.99 -2.45
C SER A 63 -13.86 5.13 -1.63
N LEU A 64 -12.70 5.06 -2.29
CA LEU A 64 -11.41 5.21 -1.63
C LEU A 64 -11.24 6.60 -1.02
N ALA A 65 -11.69 7.65 -1.72
CA ALA A 65 -11.65 9.02 -1.20
C ALA A 65 -12.48 9.16 0.09
N ALA A 66 -13.69 8.58 0.10
CA ALA A 66 -14.53 8.55 1.30
C ALA A 66 -13.88 7.73 2.44
N GLU A 67 -13.22 6.62 2.11
CA GLU A 67 -12.49 5.82 3.10
C GLU A 67 -11.32 6.60 3.71
N VAL A 68 -10.51 7.28 2.90
CA VAL A 68 -9.42 8.15 3.37
C VAL A 68 -9.95 9.23 4.28
N GLU A 69 -11.08 9.86 3.93
CA GLU A 69 -11.69 10.90 4.74
C GLU A 69 -12.19 10.36 6.10
N THR A 70 -12.84 9.18 6.10
CA THR A 70 -13.28 8.53 7.34
C THR A 70 -12.12 8.10 8.22
N LEU A 71 -11.04 7.56 7.65
CA LEU A 71 -9.82 7.20 8.38
C LEU A 71 -9.14 8.45 8.96
N SER A 72 -9.09 9.54 8.20
CA SER A 72 -8.53 10.82 8.67
C SER A 72 -9.34 11.39 9.84
N ARG A 73 -10.68 11.34 9.75
CA ARG A 73 -11.56 11.73 10.87
C ARG A 73 -11.38 10.85 12.09
N LYS A 74 -11.26 9.52 11.92
CA LYS A 74 -10.97 8.59 13.02
C LYS A 74 -9.62 8.90 13.67
N ARG A 75 -8.58 9.16 12.89
CA ARG A 75 -7.26 9.59 13.38
C ARG A 75 -7.38 10.86 14.21
N GLN A 76 -8.05 11.88 13.69
CA GLN A 76 -8.23 13.15 14.42
C GLN A 76 -9.01 12.96 15.73
N LYS A 77 -10.09 12.18 15.69
CA LYS A 77 -10.86 11.84 16.89
C LYS A 77 -9.99 11.13 17.94
N LEU A 78 -9.17 10.16 17.52
CA LEU A 78 -8.24 9.49 18.43
C LEU A 78 -7.21 10.45 19.02
N LEU A 79 -6.71 11.42 18.26
CA LEU A 79 -5.79 12.44 18.78
C LEU A 79 -6.43 13.32 19.86
N VAL A 80 -7.71 13.69 19.70
CA VAL A 80 -8.47 14.52 20.63
C VAL A 80 -8.94 13.71 21.85
N ASP A 81 -9.60 12.58 21.63
CA ASP A 81 -10.19 11.76 22.70
C ASP A 81 -9.10 11.08 23.55
N LYS A 82 -8.02 10.62 22.91
CA LYS A 82 -6.84 10.08 23.60
C LYS A 82 -5.76 11.14 23.67
N ASN A 83 -6.06 12.23 24.39
CA ASN A 83 -5.24 13.42 24.72
C ASN A 83 -3.77 13.19 25.19
N PHE A 84 -3.18 12.02 24.98
CA PHE A 84 -1.76 11.71 25.03
C PHE A 84 -0.89 12.75 24.32
N PHE A 85 -1.41 13.37 23.25
CA PHE A 85 -0.66 14.32 22.44
C PHE A 85 -0.86 15.79 22.80
N ALA A 86 -1.94 16.17 23.50
CA ALA A 86 -2.18 17.57 23.86
C ALA A 86 -1.12 18.12 24.82
N SER A 87 -0.54 17.27 25.66
CA SER A 87 0.56 17.61 26.55
C SER A 87 1.94 17.22 25.99
N ARG A 88 2.04 16.66 24.77
CA ARG A 88 3.28 16.07 24.26
C ARG A 88 4.46 17.03 24.20
N GLY A 89 4.19 18.32 24.01
CA GLY A 89 5.21 19.37 23.97
C GLY A 89 5.58 19.93 25.34
N THR A 90 5.10 19.32 26.43
CA THR A 90 5.30 19.82 27.79
C THR A 90 6.13 18.82 28.60
N ALA A 91 6.86 19.33 29.59
CA ALA A 91 7.60 18.52 30.56
C ALA A 91 6.68 17.59 31.39
N GLY A 92 5.38 17.90 31.47
CA GLY A 92 4.36 17.05 32.11
C GLY A 92 3.70 16.05 31.17
N GLY A 93 4.05 16.07 29.88
CA GLY A 93 3.47 15.25 28.82
C GLY A 93 3.86 13.80 28.86
N VAL A 94 3.12 12.96 28.14
CA VAL A 94 3.41 11.51 28.09
C VAL A 94 4.85 11.21 27.61
N PRO A 95 5.38 11.84 26.54
CA PRO A 95 6.75 11.60 26.10
C PRO A 95 7.78 11.91 27.20
N ALA A 96 7.64 13.05 27.88
CA ALA A 96 8.51 13.42 28.99
C ALA A 96 8.41 12.43 30.16
N ARG A 97 7.20 12.02 30.53
CA ARG A 97 6.97 11.03 31.61
C ARG A 97 7.59 9.67 31.29
N VAL A 98 7.54 9.23 30.03
CA VAL A 98 8.21 7.98 29.59
C VAL A 98 9.71 8.09 29.80
N VAL A 99 10.32 9.22 29.42
CA VAL A 99 11.77 9.43 29.63
C VAL A 99 12.12 9.52 31.12
N ILE A 100 11.33 10.21 31.92
CA ILE A 100 11.52 10.26 33.39
C ILE A 100 11.45 8.86 33.99
N GLU A 101 10.47 8.05 33.60
CA GLU A 101 10.31 6.69 34.10
C GLU A 101 11.45 5.77 33.63
N TYR A 102 11.97 5.98 32.41
CA TYR A 102 13.19 5.32 31.95
C TYR A 102 14.37 5.61 32.90
N PHE A 103 14.69 6.88 33.17
CA PHE A 103 15.79 7.21 34.08
C PHE A 103 15.58 6.68 35.50
N ARG A 104 14.33 6.63 35.99
CA ARG A 104 14.00 6.05 37.29
C ARG A 104 14.23 4.53 37.32
N LEU A 105 13.75 3.80 36.32
CA LEU A 105 13.87 2.33 36.26
C LEU A 105 15.31 1.88 36.02
N PHE A 106 16.08 2.68 35.28
CA PHE A 106 17.43 2.36 34.83
C PHE A 106 18.52 3.02 35.70
N GLN A 107 18.13 3.76 36.75
CA GLN A 107 19.02 4.53 37.64
C GLN A 107 20.26 3.76 38.12
N PHE A 108 20.16 2.46 38.38
CA PHE A 108 21.22 1.64 38.97
C PHE A 108 21.71 0.52 38.04
N GLY A 109 21.45 0.62 36.73
CA GLY A 109 21.79 -0.46 35.80
C GLY A 109 20.94 -1.73 36.01
N ALA A 110 21.37 -2.81 35.36
CA ALA A 110 20.92 -4.18 35.64
C ALA A 110 21.91 -4.85 36.61
N SER A 111 21.94 -4.36 37.85
CA SER A 111 22.70 -5.00 38.91
C SER A 111 22.03 -6.34 39.28
N PRO A 112 22.75 -7.47 39.42
CA PRO A 112 22.18 -8.75 39.84
C PRO A 112 21.47 -8.70 41.20
N LEU A 113 21.85 -7.76 42.07
CA LEU A 113 21.21 -7.50 43.36
C LEU A 113 19.82 -6.85 43.24
N HIS A 114 19.50 -6.30 42.07
CA HIS A 114 18.25 -5.63 41.80
C HIS A 114 17.39 -6.54 40.91
N ALA A 115 16.38 -7.18 41.51
CA ALA A 115 15.43 -8.10 40.84
C ALA A 115 14.49 -7.42 39.80
N ARG A 116 14.93 -6.31 39.19
CA ARG A 116 14.14 -5.46 38.29
C ARG A 116 14.48 -5.64 36.81
N THR A 117 15.38 -6.57 36.45
CA THR A 117 15.79 -6.79 35.06
C THR A 117 14.59 -7.13 34.17
N ASP A 118 13.68 -7.97 34.64
CA ASP A 118 12.46 -8.33 33.89
C ASP A 118 11.53 -7.12 33.71
N GLN A 119 11.40 -6.27 34.75
CA GLN A 119 10.62 -5.04 34.69
C GLN A 119 11.23 -4.03 33.71
N GLN A 120 12.55 -3.89 33.69
CA GLN A 120 13.27 -3.03 32.75
C GLN A 120 13.06 -3.50 31.30
N GLU A 121 13.16 -4.80 31.04
CA GLU A 121 12.89 -5.35 29.71
C GLU A 121 11.43 -5.17 29.29
N GLN A 122 10.49 -5.47 30.19
CA GLN A 122 9.07 -5.28 29.91
C GLN A 122 8.74 -3.82 29.61
N PHE A 123 9.37 -2.89 30.33
CA PHE A 123 9.26 -1.45 30.05
C PHE A 123 9.77 -1.11 28.65
N LEU A 124 10.97 -1.56 28.26
CA LEU A 124 11.52 -1.32 26.92
C LEU A 124 10.58 -1.86 25.83
N ARG A 125 10.06 -3.07 26.00
CA ARG A 125 9.12 -3.69 25.06
C ARG A 125 7.76 -2.98 24.99
N ALA A 126 7.35 -2.29 26.06
CA ALA A 126 6.10 -1.55 26.10
C ALA A 126 6.19 -0.17 25.42
N VAL A 127 7.37 0.47 25.46
CA VAL A 127 7.56 1.85 24.97
C VAL A 127 8.28 1.93 23.62
N MET A 128 8.96 0.86 23.19
CA MET A 128 9.70 0.79 21.93
C MET A 128 9.05 -0.20 20.95
N THR A 129 9.20 0.07 19.66
CA THR A 129 8.67 -0.78 18.57
C THR A 129 9.79 -1.50 17.83
N ALA A 130 9.42 -2.41 16.93
CA ALA A 130 10.34 -3.05 15.99
C ALA A 130 11.05 -2.05 15.05
N GLU A 131 10.52 -0.84 14.92
CA GLU A 131 11.08 0.22 14.07
C GLU A 131 12.01 1.18 14.82
N THR A 132 12.18 1.02 16.13
CA THR A 132 13.05 1.87 16.96
C THR A 132 14.46 1.85 16.40
N ARG A 133 15.02 3.02 16.07
CA ARG A 133 16.37 3.15 15.52
C ARG A 133 17.29 3.87 16.50
N GLY A 134 18.48 3.32 16.70
CA GLY A 134 19.59 4.00 17.34
C GLY A 134 20.67 4.42 16.32
N PRO A 135 21.85 4.82 16.79
CA PRO A 135 22.97 5.18 15.93
C PRO A 135 23.42 4.02 15.01
N ASP A 136 23.40 2.79 15.52
CA ASP A 136 23.94 1.60 14.85
C ASP A 136 23.02 0.36 14.94
N TYR A 137 21.77 0.53 15.40
CA TYR A 137 20.84 -0.57 15.60
C TYR A 137 19.40 -0.26 15.17
N VAL A 138 18.63 -1.33 14.94
CA VAL A 138 17.18 -1.28 14.73
C VAL A 138 16.49 -2.33 15.60
N GLY A 139 15.34 -1.97 16.15
CA GLY A 139 14.44 -2.84 16.88
C GLY A 139 14.72 -2.93 18.38
N VAL A 140 13.64 -3.13 19.13
CA VAL A 140 13.66 -3.24 20.61
C VAL A 140 14.47 -4.43 21.12
N ASP A 141 14.49 -5.56 20.41
CA ASP A 141 15.26 -6.74 20.83
C ASP A 141 16.76 -6.45 20.88
N THR A 142 17.26 -5.63 19.95
CA THR A 142 18.65 -5.18 19.93
C THR A 142 18.93 -4.27 21.12
N VAL A 143 18.02 -3.33 21.43
CA VAL A 143 18.13 -2.45 22.62
C VAL A 143 18.20 -3.25 23.91
N VAL A 144 17.30 -4.23 24.09
CA VAL A 144 17.28 -5.09 25.29
C VAL A 144 18.60 -5.87 25.40
N THR A 145 19.09 -6.41 24.29
CA THR A 145 20.37 -7.15 24.27
C THR A 145 21.55 -6.25 24.63
N GLN A 146 21.61 -5.04 24.07
CA GLN A 146 22.64 -4.05 24.39
C GLN A 146 22.57 -3.61 25.85
N TRP A 147 21.36 -3.34 26.37
CA TRP A 147 21.15 -3.00 27.77
C TRP A 147 21.71 -4.05 28.72
N ARG A 148 21.36 -5.33 28.52
CA ARG A 148 21.86 -6.43 29.36
C ARG A 148 23.39 -6.49 29.36
N ARG A 149 24.02 -6.34 28.19
CA ARG A 149 25.48 -6.33 28.05
C ARG A 149 26.11 -5.12 28.72
N TYR A 150 25.57 -3.93 28.48
CA TYR A 150 26.06 -2.68 29.05
C TYR A 150 26.05 -2.74 30.58
N CYS A 151 24.96 -3.21 31.17
CA CYS A 151 24.84 -3.35 32.62
C CYS A 151 25.74 -4.40 33.24
N SER A 152 26.05 -5.47 32.50
CA SER A 152 27.04 -6.45 32.95
C SER A 152 28.45 -5.86 33.03
N PHE A 153 28.74 -4.86 32.18
CA PHE A 153 30.05 -4.19 32.12
C PHE A 153 30.16 -3.02 33.10
N LEU A 154 29.09 -2.23 33.24
CA LEU A 154 29.03 -1.01 34.07
C LEU A 154 28.16 -1.19 35.31
N ALA A 155 28.53 -2.15 36.15
CA ALA A 155 27.76 -2.57 37.32
C ALA A 155 27.57 -1.48 38.40
N TYR A 156 28.35 -0.39 38.35
CA TYR A 156 28.35 0.69 39.35
C TYR A 156 27.96 2.06 38.79
N THR A 157 27.52 2.13 37.53
CA THR A 157 27.09 3.40 36.94
C THR A 157 25.70 3.75 37.43
N ARG A 158 25.56 4.98 37.94
CA ARG A 158 24.30 5.54 38.37
C ARG A 158 23.86 6.62 37.40
N TYR A 159 22.71 6.43 36.78
CA TYR A 159 22.11 7.44 35.92
C TYR A 159 21.29 8.44 36.73
N GLN A 160 21.58 9.72 36.57
CA GLN A 160 20.78 10.79 37.17
C GLN A 160 20.40 11.84 36.13
N PRO A 161 19.10 12.05 35.85
CA PRO A 161 18.66 13.11 34.95
C PRO A 161 18.86 14.48 35.63
N LEU A 162 19.47 15.40 34.89
CA LEU A 162 19.71 16.79 35.30
C LEU A 162 18.64 17.74 34.78
N ALA A 163 18.31 17.60 33.50
CA ALA A 163 17.34 18.44 32.82
C ALA A 163 16.61 17.62 31.76
N ILE A 164 15.36 18.01 31.48
CA ILE A 164 14.55 17.44 30.40
C ILE A 164 13.94 18.58 29.60
N ASN A 165 14.27 18.64 28.32
CA ASN A 165 13.71 19.58 27.37
C ASN A 165 12.83 18.83 26.38
N VAL A 166 11.67 19.41 26.08
CA VAL A 166 10.68 18.79 25.19
C VAL A 166 10.40 19.75 24.05
N THR A 167 10.59 19.28 22.82
CA THR A 167 10.28 20.03 21.61
C THR A 167 9.40 19.22 20.68
N THR A 168 8.55 19.90 19.92
CA THR A 168 7.64 19.25 18.96
C THR A 168 7.92 19.78 17.57
N VAL A 169 8.15 18.86 16.62
CA VAL A 169 8.43 19.19 15.22
C VAL A 169 7.45 18.42 14.34
N GLY A 170 6.48 19.12 13.76
CA GLY A 170 5.42 18.50 12.95
C GLY A 170 4.64 17.46 13.76
N GLU A 171 4.68 16.20 13.36
CA GLU A 171 4.05 15.09 14.09
C GLU A 171 4.99 14.43 15.13
N LEU A 172 6.26 14.83 15.20
CA LEU A 172 7.26 14.25 16.09
C LEU A 172 7.37 15.03 17.41
N THR A 173 7.75 14.30 18.47
CA THR A 173 8.16 14.88 19.76
C THR A 173 9.56 14.43 20.06
N VAL A 174 10.44 15.37 20.35
CA VAL A 174 11.82 15.12 20.76
C VAL A 174 11.92 15.45 22.24
N VAL A 175 12.44 14.51 23.02
CA VAL A 175 12.74 14.69 24.44
C VAL A 175 14.25 14.58 24.57
N GLU A 176 14.88 15.68 24.94
CA GLU A 176 16.29 15.74 25.26
C GLU A 176 16.44 15.65 26.77
N ALA A 177 17.28 14.72 27.24
CA ALA A 177 17.51 14.51 28.66
C ALA A 177 19.01 14.52 28.94
N ASP A 178 19.43 15.51 29.70
CA ASP A 178 20.80 15.60 30.20
C ASP A 178 20.93 14.68 31.41
N SER A 179 21.99 13.86 31.46
CA SER A 179 22.24 12.97 32.60
C SER A 179 23.73 12.81 32.90
N ILE A 180 24.04 12.52 34.16
CA ILE A 180 25.36 12.09 34.65
C ILE A 180 25.31 10.59 34.94
#